data_AF-A0A0B8P4M7-F1
#
_entry.id   AF-A0A0B8P4M7-F1
#
_cell.length_a   1.000
_cell.length_b   1.000
_cell.length_c   1.000
_cell.angle_alpha   90.00
_cell.angle_beta   90.00
_cell.angle_gamma   90.00
#
_symmetry.space_group_name_H-M   'P 1'
#
loop_
_entity.id
_entity.type
_entity.pdbx_description
1 polymer ?
#
loop_
_entity_poly.entity_id
_entity_poly.type
_entity_poly.pdbx_seq_one_letter_code
_entity_poly.pdbx_strand_id
1 'polypeptide(L)'
;MSSKAMSKSTTEMDSSKKLFSKEWLIEQKSLIALLFLIVVVSFLNPNFFTVDNILNILRQTSVNAIIAVGMTLVILTAGIDLSVGSVLALCGAFAASMIALRFLC
;
A
#
# COMPACT_ATOMS: atom_id res chain seq x y z
N MET A 1 -26.59 28.65 -47.55
CA MET A 1 -26.71 27.17 -47.60
C MET A 1 -25.32 26.57 -47.81
N SER A 2 -24.52 26.47 -46.74
CA SER A 2 -23.19 25.79 -46.66
C SER A 2 -22.58 26.02 -45.26
N SER A 3 -23.36 25.93 -44.18
CA SER A 3 -23.61 24.72 -43.37
C SER A 3 -22.34 23.91 -42.98
N LYS A 4 -21.73 24.32 -41.86
CA LYS A 4 -21.49 23.43 -40.69
C LYS A 4 -20.59 22.18 -40.83
N ALA A 5 -19.73 22.05 -41.84
CA ALA A 5 -18.87 20.86 -41.99
C ALA A 5 -17.49 20.92 -41.30
N MET A 6 -17.12 22.02 -40.64
CA MET A 6 -15.75 22.23 -40.10
C MET A 6 -15.74 22.46 -38.58
N SER A 7 -16.41 21.60 -37.81
CA SER A 7 -16.38 21.66 -36.34
C SER A 7 -16.74 20.29 -35.72
N LYS A 8 -16.13 19.21 -36.19
CA LYS A 8 -16.41 17.87 -35.64
C LYS A 8 -15.20 16.96 -35.42
N SER A 9 -13.97 17.46 -35.60
CA SER A 9 -12.76 16.63 -35.53
C SER A 9 -11.94 16.76 -34.24
N THR A 10 -12.29 17.65 -33.30
CA THR A 10 -11.45 17.90 -32.10
C THR A 10 -12.00 17.27 -30.81
N THR A 11 -13.26 16.80 -30.77
CA THR A 11 -13.90 16.36 -29.52
C THR A 11 -13.74 14.88 -29.18
N GLU A 12 -13.21 14.04 -30.07
CA GLU A 12 -13.11 12.59 -29.87
C GLU A 12 -11.79 12.14 -29.20
N MET A 13 -10.76 13.00 -29.16
CA MET A 13 -9.45 12.66 -28.56
C MET A 13 -9.32 13.01 -27.06
N ASP A 14 -10.23 13.81 -26.49
CA ASP A 14 -10.19 14.26 -25.08
C ASP A 14 -10.94 13.31 -24.12
N SER A 15 -11.99 12.64 -24.60
CA SER A 15 -12.86 11.82 -23.74
C SER A 15 -12.25 10.47 -23.35
N SER A 16 -11.56 9.79 -24.27
CA SER A 16 -10.87 8.52 -23.99
C SER A 16 -9.67 8.69 -23.04
N LYS A 17 -9.03 9.87 -23.04
CA LYS A 17 -7.97 10.20 -22.07
C LYS A 17 -8.53 10.59 -20.71
N LYS A 18 -9.73 11.17 -20.64
CA LYS A 18 -10.36 11.62 -19.38
C LYS A 18 -10.86 10.47 -18.51
N LEU A 19 -11.36 9.39 -19.10
CA LEU A 19 -11.82 8.20 -18.38
C LEU A 19 -10.63 7.34 -17.92
N PHE A 20 -9.72 7.02 -18.86
CA PHE A 20 -8.51 6.24 -18.58
C PHE A 20 -7.55 6.92 -17.60
N SER A 21 -7.59 8.26 -17.45
CA SER A 21 -6.72 8.98 -16.52
C SER A 21 -7.38 9.36 -15.21
N LYS A 22 -8.70 9.27 -15.05
CA LYS A 22 -9.36 9.62 -13.77
C LYS A 22 -9.72 8.38 -12.97
N GLU A 23 -10.28 7.36 -13.60
CA GLU A 23 -10.71 6.13 -12.92
C GLU A 23 -9.50 5.24 -12.56
N TRP A 24 -8.53 5.09 -13.48
CA TRP A 24 -7.28 4.35 -13.23
C TRP A 24 -6.41 4.96 -12.12
N LEU A 25 -6.37 6.30 -12.03
CA LEU A 25 -5.67 6.99 -10.94
C LEU A 25 -6.37 6.82 -9.58
N ILE A 26 -7.71 6.68 -9.58
CA ILE A 26 -8.49 6.46 -8.36
C ILE A 26 -8.40 5.00 -7.91
N GLU A 27 -8.34 4.03 -8.83
CA GLU A 27 -8.11 2.62 -8.51
C GLU A 27 -6.73 2.40 -7.86
N GLN A 28 -5.70 3.12 -8.31
CA GLN A 28 -4.35 3.05 -7.75
C GLN A 28 -4.10 4.05 -6.62
N LYS A 29 -5.14 4.41 -5.85
CA LYS A 29 -5.04 5.34 -4.71
C LYS A 29 -3.89 5.03 -3.74
N SER A 30 -3.60 3.75 -3.52
CA SER A 30 -2.52 3.31 -2.63
C SER A 30 -1.14 3.68 -3.19
N LEU A 31 -0.92 3.43 -4.49
CA LEU A 31 0.34 3.78 -5.15
C LEU A 31 0.50 5.30 -5.28
N ILE A 32 -0.59 6.02 -5.59
CA ILE A 32 -0.60 7.48 -5.62
C ILE A 32 -0.25 8.06 -4.25
N ALA A 33 -0.83 7.53 -3.18
CA ALA A 33 -0.56 7.96 -1.81
C ALA A 33 0.89 7.66 -1.39
N LEU A 34 1.41 6.50 -1.77
CA LEU A 34 2.82 6.13 -1.55
C LEU A 34 3.76 7.09 -2.26
N LEU A 35 3.50 7.41 -3.53
CA LEU A 35 4.35 8.28 -4.32
C LEU A 35 4.33 9.72 -3.77
N PHE A 36 3.15 10.21 -3.38
CA PHE A 36 3.00 11.50 -2.71
C PHE A 36 3.78 11.54 -1.38
N LEU A 37 3.66 10.49 -0.56
CA LEU A 37 4.40 10.36 0.69
C LEU A 37 5.91 10.40 0.47
N ILE A 38 6.43 9.65 -0.51
CA ILE A 38 7.86 9.62 -0.84
C ILE A 38 8.36 11.03 -1.20
N VAL A 39 7.61 11.76 -2.02
CA VAL A 39 7.98 13.13 -2.42
C VAL A 39 8.01 14.05 -1.21
N VAL A 40 6.96 14.04 -0.39
CA VAL A 40 6.86 14.87 0.82
C VAL A 40 8.03 14.55 1.78
N VAL A 41 8.22 13.28 2.11
CA VAL A 41 9.29 12.85 3.03
C VAL A 41 10.68 13.17 2.47
N SER A 42 10.87 13.07 1.15
CA SER A 42 12.14 13.46 0.51
C SER A 42 12.44 14.95 0.65
N PHE A 43 11.42 15.83 0.64
CA PHE A 43 11.63 17.27 0.87
C PHE A 43 11.87 17.59 2.35
N LEU A 44 11.20 16.86 3.26
CA LEU A 44 11.36 17.03 4.71
C LEU A 44 12.68 16.47 5.24
N ASN A 45 13.20 15.41 4.61
CA ASN A 45 14.43 14.74 5.03
C ASN A 45 15.43 14.65 3.86
N PRO A 46 16.47 15.50 3.81
CA PRO A 46 17.49 15.43 2.77
C PRO A 46 18.28 14.12 2.80
N ASN A 47 18.28 13.41 3.94
CA ASN A 47 18.92 12.11 4.11
C ASN A 47 18.03 10.93 3.68
N PHE A 48 16.80 11.16 3.22
CA PHE A 48 15.87 10.06 2.89
C PHE A 48 16.42 9.12 1.80
N PHE A 49 17.10 9.69 0.79
CA PHE A 49 17.72 8.93 -0.29
C PHE A 49 19.16 8.46 0.00
N THR A 50 19.62 8.57 1.25
CA THR A 50 20.93 7.99 1.61
C THR A 50 20.89 6.48 1.46
N VAL A 51 22.00 5.91 1.00
CA VAL A 51 22.13 4.47 0.77
C VAL A 51 21.84 3.68 2.06
N ASP A 52 22.30 4.18 3.21
CA ASP A 52 22.04 3.55 4.50
C ASP A 52 20.55 3.51 4.87
N ASN A 53 19.82 4.61 4.66
CA ASN A 53 18.39 4.66 4.93
C ASN A 53 17.60 3.74 4.00
N ILE A 54 17.91 3.76 2.70
CA ILE A 54 17.30 2.86 1.71
C ILE A 54 17.57 1.40 2.07
N LEU A 55 18.82 1.05 2.38
CA LEU A 55 19.20 -0.31 2.77
C LEU A 55 18.54 -0.73 4.08
N ASN A 56 18.36 0.20 5.02
CA ASN A 56 17.66 -0.08 6.27
C ASN A 56 16.18 -0.39 6.05
N ILE A 57 15.50 0.44 5.26
CA ILE A 57 14.10 0.22 4.87
C ILE A 57 13.97 -1.10 4.11
N LEU A 58 14.81 -1.34 3.11
CA LEU A 58 14.79 -2.58 2.32
C LEU A 58 15.03 -3.81 3.20
N ARG A 59 16.01 -3.80 4.11
CA ARG A 59 16.22 -4.92 5.04
C ARG A 59 15.00 -5.17 5.91
N GLN A 60 14.42 -4.12 6.50
CA GLN A 60 13.23 -4.26 7.34
C GLN A 60 12.03 -4.80 6.55
N THR A 61 11.81 -4.29 5.34
CA THR A 61 10.75 -4.78 4.45
C THR A 61 11.00 -6.21 3.99
N SER A 62 12.24 -6.58 3.65
CA SER A 62 12.60 -7.93 3.23
C SER A 62 12.38 -8.96 4.34
N VAL A 63 12.76 -8.65 5.58
CA VAL A 63 12.50 -9.55 6.73
C VAL A 63 11.00 -9.78 6.89
N ASN A 64 10.20 -8.72 6.88
CA ASN A 64 8.74 -8.84 6.97
C ASN A 64 8.15 -9.60 5.78
N ALA A 65 8.65 -9.40 4.56
CA ALA A 65 8.19 -10.10 3.37
C ALA A 65 8.47 -11.60 3.42
N ILE A 66 9.67 -12.02 3.86
CA ILE A 66 10.02 -13.43 4.02
C ILE A 66 9.11 -14.09 5.06
N ILE A 67 8.90 -13.43 6.20
CA ILE A 67 7.99 -13.92 7.25
C ILE A 67 6.57 -14.04 6.70
N ALA A 68 6.06 -13.02 6.00
CA ALA A 68 4.73 -13.04 5.40
C ALA A 68 4.55 -14.19 4.41
N VAL A 69 5.54 -14.46 3.55
CA VAL A 69 5.51 -15.60 2.63
C VAL A 69 5.47 -16.92 3.41
N GLY A 70 6.29 -17.08 4.45
CA GLY A 70 6.23 -18.24 5.34
C GLY A 70 4.85 -18.43 5.97
N MET A 71 4.22 -17.34 6.41
CA MET A 71 2.86 -17.36 6.97
C MET A 71 1.81 -17.75 5.93
N THR A 72 1.94 -17.34 4.66
CA THR A 72 1.01 -17.76 3.60
C THR A 72 1.07 -19.27 3.32
N LEU A 73 2.27 -19.87 3.33
CA LEU A 73 2.43 -21.32 3.17
C LEU A 73 1.78 -22.09 4.33
N VAL A 74 1.93 -21.59 5.56
CA VAL A 74 1.29 -22.19 6.75
C VAL A 74 -0.23 -22.12 6.65
N ILE A 75 -0.80 -20.99 6.24
CA ILE A 75 -2.25 -20.83 6.05
C ILE A 75 -2.78 -21.77 4.97
N LEU A 76 -2.07 -21.96 3.86
CA LEU A 76 -2.49 -22.84 2.77
C LEU A 76 -2.44 -24.33 3.17
N THR A 77 -1.60 -24.70 4.14
CA THR A 77 -1.48 -26.08 4.65
C THR A 77 -2.50 -26.37 5.78
N ALA A 78 -3.34 -25.39 6.15
CA ALA A 78 -4.26 -25.40 7.29
C ALA A 78 -5.50 -26.31 7.14
N GLY A 79 -5.39 -27.44 6.44
CA GLY A 79 -6.32 -28.55 6.60
C GLY A 79 -6.15 -29.30 7.93
N ILE A 80 -5.02 -29.10 8.64
CA ILE A 80 -4.69 -29.87 9.86
C ILE A 80 -3.97 -29.05 10.96
N ASP A 81 -3.43 -27.84 10.70
CA ASP A 81 -2.73 -27.06 11.74
C ASP A 81 -2.99 -25.54 11.71
N LEU A 82 -4.08 -25.14 12.39
CA LEU A 82 -4.50 -23.75 12.60
C LEU A 82 -3.69 -23.01 13.69
N SER A 83 -2.60 -23.60 14.19
CA SER A 83 -1.84 -23.16 15.38
C SER A 83 -1.29 -21.74 15.30
N VAL A 84 -0.83 -21.26 14.13
CA VAL A 84 -0.32 -19.88 14.00
C VAL A 84 -1.40 -18.82 14.24
N GLY A 85 -2.67 -19.12 13.94
CA GLY A 85 -3.79 -18.22 14.21
C GLY A 85 -4.13 -18.12 15.69
N SER A 86 -4.10 -19.24 16.42
CA SER A 86 -4.38 -19.27 17.86
C SER A 86 -3.22 -18.71 18.69
N VAL A 87 -1.96 -18.94 18.28
CA VAL A 87 -0.78 -18.32 18.90
C VAL A 87 -0.82 -16.80 18.72
N LEU A 88 -1.12 -16.31 17.51
CA LEU A 88 -1.28 -14.87 17.25
C LEU A 88 -2.39 -14.26 18.11
N ALA A 89 -3.53 -14.94 18.23
CA ALA A 89 -4.66 -14.49 19.04
C ALA A 89 -4.30 -14.43 20.55
N LEU A 90 -3.61 -15.45 21.08
CA LEU A 90 -3.18 -15.48 22.48
C LEU A 90 -2.16 -14.38 22.79
N CYS A 91 -1.14 -14.22 21.94
CA CYS A 91 -0.13 -13.17 22.08
C CYS A 91 -0.77 -11.77 21.99
N GLY A 92 -1.72 -11.58 21.07
CA GLY A 92 -2.48 -10.33 20.94
C GLY A 92 -3.32 -10.02 22.17
N ALA A 93 -4.04 -11.01 22.72
CA ALA A 93 -4.83 -10.86 23.94
C ALA A 93 -3.94 -10.51 25.15
N PHE A 94 -2.77 -11.13 25.27
CA PHE A 94 -1.80 -10.82 26.33
C PHE A 94 -1.24 -9.39 26.20
N ALA A 95 -0.82 -9.00 25.01
CA ALA A 95 -0.31 -7.65 24.75
C ALA A 95 -1.38 -6.59 25.01
N ALA A 96 -2.61 -6.81 24.54
CA ALA A 96 -3.74 -5.93 24.79
C ALA A 96 -4.06 -5.83 26.28
N SER A 97 -4.02 -6.95 27.01
CA SER A 97 -4.25 -6.99 28.46
C SER A 97 -3.18 -6.21 29.23
N MET A 98 -1.90 -6.35 28.88
CA MET A 98 -0.81 -5.58 29.49
C MET A 98 -0.95 -4.08 29.25
N ILE A 99 -1.31 -3.69 28.02
CA ILE A 99 -1.54 -2.28 27.69
C ILE A 99 -2.76 -1.76 28.46
N ALA A 100 -3.86 -2.51 28.49
CA ALA A 100 -5.07 -2.14 29.21
C ALA A 100 -4.81 -1.99 30.72
N LEU A 101 -4.05 -2.90 31.34
CA LEU A 101 -3.62 -2.77 32.74
C LEU A 101 -2.83 -1.49 32.99
N ARG A 102 -1.93 -1.11 32.07
CA ARG A 102 -1.14 0.12 32.17
C ARG A 102 -1.96 1.39 31.98
N PHE A 103 -3.12 1.32 31.33
CA PHE A 103 -4.07 2.43 31.23
C PHE A 103 -5.08 2.50 32.38
N LEU A 104 -5.15 1.46 33.23
CA LEU A 104 -6.09 1.37 34.36
C LEU A 104 -5.48 1.77 35.72
N CYS A 105 -4.16 1.98 35.80
CA CYS A 105 -3.42 2.53 36.94
C CYS A 105 -2.93 3.95 36.62
#